data_AF-A0A2U1PXJ4-F1
#
_entry.id   AF-A0A2U1PXJ4-F1
#
_cell.length_a   1.000
_cell.length_b   1.000
_cell.length_c   1.000
_cell.angle_alpha   90.00
_cell.angle_beta   90.00
_cell.angle_gamma   90.00
#
_symmetry.space_group_name_H-M   'P 1'
#
loop_
_entity.id
_entity.type
_entity.pdbx_description
1 polymer ?
#
loop_
_entity_poly.entity_id
_entity_poly.type
_entity_poly.pdbx_seq_one_letter_code
_entity_poly.pdbx_strand_id
1 'polypeptide(L)'
;MGPFVCVKRLCLDVFCHQSVPLYLSEMAPSRYRGAFNMGFQFCVGVGVLIANLLNYGTQKIHGGWGWRISLAMAAVPASILTLGALFLPETPNSLIQHNKDPDKAKKMLQKVRGTDDIQPEFNDLVTANEISKTIKHPFKNILRQKYRPQLVMAILIPFFQQVTGINVISFYAPILFRTIGFGESASLMSAVVTGSVGLSMTFLSLLIVDKVGRRTVFAIGGVQMFVSQILVGSIMAAKLGDHGGLSKGYGFLVLILICSYVAGFGLSWGPLGWLIPSEIFPLEIRSAGQSITVAVGFLFTFIVAQTFLAMLCHMKSGTFFFFGGWVAVMTVFVYFFLPETKNVPIETMDRIWKQHWFWKRYVGEEDDKDTNNNPIITECI
;
A
#
# COMPACT_ATOMS: atom_id res chain seq x y z
N MET A 1 19.83 11.99 22.30
CA MET A 1 19.89 12.10 20.82
C MET A 1 18.95 11.14 20.06
N GLY A 2 18.47 10.05 20.67
CA GLY A 2 17.51 9.11 20.03
C GLY A 2 16.10 9.64 19.67
N PRO A 3 15.42 10.47 20.49
CA PRO A 3 14.03 10.86 20.20
C PRO A 3 13.90 11.85 19.02
N PHE A 4 14.87 12.74 18.81
CA PHE A 4 14.85 13.70 17.69
C PHE A 4 15.02 13.04 16.31
N VAL A 5 15.80 11.96 16.23
CA VAL A 5 15.96 11.18 14.99
C VAL A 5 14.67 10.42 14.68
N CYS A 6 13.99 9.91 15.71
CA CYS A 6 12.73 9.21 15.57
C CYS A 6 11.61 10.11 15.05
N VAL A 7 11.46 11.32 15.62
CA VAL A 7 10.40 12.28 15.22
C VAL A 7 10.61 12.78 13.79
N LYS A 8 11.84 13.12 13.39
CA LYS A 8 12.12 13.57 12.02
C LYS A 8 11.81 12.48 10.98
N ARG A 9 12.13 11.22 11.29
CA ARG A 9 11.88 10.08 10.40
C ARG A 9 10.37 9.82 10.24
N LEU A 10 9.63 9.89 11.35
CA LEU A 10 8.18 9.72 11.36
C LEU A 10 7.47 10.81 10.53
N CYS A 11 7.85 12.08 10.71
CA CYS A 11 7.24 13.17 9.95
C CYS A 11 7.54 13.05 8.44
N LEU A 12 8.79 12.74 8.07
CA LEU A 12 9.15 12.62 6.65
C LEU A 12 8.42 11.48 5.96
N ASP A 13 8.31 10.32 6.63
CA ASP A 13 7.61 9.15 6.11
C ASP A 13 6.12 9.43 5.93
N VAL A 14 5.46 10.04 6.92
CA VAL A 14 4.03 10.38 6.85
C VAL A 14 3.74 11.39 5.74
N PHE A 15 4.55 12.45 5.62
CA PHE A 15 4.35 13.47 4.58
C PHE A 15 4.59 12.92 3.17
N CYS A 16 5.65 12.13 2.96
CA CYS A 16 5.93 11.56 1.63
C CYS A 16 4.85 10.55 1.22
N HIS A 17 4.39 9.71 2.15
CA HIS A 17 3.43 8.64 1.85
C HIS A 17 2.02 9.16 1.59
N GLN A 18 1.67 10.33 2.10
CA GLN A 18 0.36 10.96 1.84
C GLN A 18 0.39 11.88 0.62
N SER A 19 1.44 12.68 0.46
CA SER A 19 1.48 13.75 -0.54
C SER A 19 1.80 13.22 -1.94
N VAL A 20 2.70 12.23 -2.05
CA VAL A 20 3.19 11.75 -3.35
C VAL A 20 2.13 10.94 -4.10
N PRO A 21 1.41 9.98 -3.48
CA PRO A 21 0.31 9.29 -4.16
C PRO A 21 -0.81 10.25 -4.58
N LEU A 22 -1.10 11.27 -3.75
CA LEU A 22 -2.10 12.28 -4.08
C LEU A 22 -1.68 13.08 -5.31
N TYR A 23 -0.46 13.63 -5.31
CA TYR A 23 0.11 14.38 -6.44
C TYR A 23 0.13 13.54 -7.73
N LEU A 24 0.60 12.30 -7.65
CA LEU A 24 0.63 11.38 -8.79
C LEU A 24 -0.78 11.07 -9.30
N SER A 25 -1.75 10.89 -8.41
CA SER A 25 -3.13 10.62 -8.80
C SER A 25 -3.81 11.80 -9.50
N GLU A 26 -3.45 13.03 -9.11
CA GLU A 26 -3.97 14.27 -9.70
C GLU A 26 -3.33 14.59 -11.05
N MET A 27 -2.04 14.29 -11.22
CA MET A 27 -1.31 14.50 -12.47
C MET A 27 -1.57 13.39 -13.50
N ALA A 28 -1.79 12.16 -13.05
CA ALA A 28 -1.97 11.01 -13.94
C ALA A 28 -3.27 11.11 -14.76
N PRO A 29 -3.24 10.70 -16.04
CA PRO A 29 -4.46 10.47 -16.82
C PRO A 29 -5.36 9.46 -16.11
N SER A 30 -6.67 9.68 -16.14
CA SER A 30 -7.66 8.79 -15.50
C SER A 30 -7.46 7.31 -15.87
N ARG A 31 -7.07 7.04 -17.12
CA ARG A 31 -6.77 5.69 -17.65
C ARG A 31 -5.53 5.02 -17.05
N TYR A 32 -4.53 5.78 -16.59
CA TYR A 32 -3.24 5.25 -16.10
C TYR A 32 -2.99 5.52 -14.61
N ARG A 33 -3.96 6.12 -13.91
CA ARG A 33 -3.85 6.51 -12.50
C ARG A 33 -3.39 5.36 -11.59
N GLY A 34 -3.92 4.16 -11.81
CA GLY A 34 -3.50 2.96 -11.08
C GLY A 34 -2.03 2.60 -11.29
N ALA A 35 -1.55 2.67 -12.54
CA ALA A 35 -0.15 2.41 -12.88
C ALA A 35 0.80 3.43 -12.23
N PHE A 36 0.42 4.71 -12.14
CA PHE A 36 1.24 5.73 -11.45
C PHE A 36 1.31 5.50 -9.93
N ASN A 37 0.20 5.16 -9.29
CA ASN A 37 0.19 4.86 -7.85
C ASN A 37 1.02 3.60 -7.52
N MET A 38 0.91 2.57 -8.36
CA MET A 38 1.74 1.36 -8.29
C MET A 38 3.23 1.65 -8.56
N GLY A 39 3.53 2.61 -9.44
CA GLY A 39 4.89 3.10 -9.69
C GLY A 39 5.54 3.70 -8.46
N PHE A 40 4.79 4.42 -7.62
CA PHE A 40 5.29 4.91 -6.33
C PHE A 40 5.70 3.75 -5.41
N GLN A 41 4.86 2.72 -5.30
CA GLN A 41 5.17 1.53 -4.51
C GLN A 41 6.41 0.79 -5.03
N PHE A 42 6.60 0.76 -6.35
CA PHE A 42 7.80 0.23 -6.98
C PHE A 42 9.05 1.04 -6.59
N CYS A 43 8.99 2.37 -6.64
CA CYS A 43 10.08 3.24 -6.20
C CYS A 43 10.45 3.03 -4.72
N VAL A 44 9.44 2.85 -3.85
CA VAL A 44 9.67 2.49 -2.43
C VAL A 44 10.43 1.16 -2.33
N GLY A 45 10.02 0.15 -3.11
CA GLY A 45 10.71 -1.14 -3.17
C GLY A 45 12.16 -1.04 -3.65
N VAL A 46 12.44 -0.23 -4.68
CA VAL A 46 13.81 0.07 -5.14
C VAL A 46 14.63 0.71 -4.02
N GLY A 47 14.04 1.66 -3.28
CA GLY A 47 14.68 2.31 -2.14
C GLY A 47 15.09 1.32 -1.05
N VAL A 48 14.21 0.38 -0.71
CA VAL A 48 14.51 -0.69 0.27
C VAL A 48 15.63 -1.61 -0.24
N LEU A 49 15.66 -1.94 -1.54
CA LEU A 49 16.73 -2.76 -2.11
C LEU A 49 18.09 -2.06 -2.06
N ILE A 50 18.13 -0.78 -2.48
CA ILE A 50 19.34 0.04 -2.40
C ILE A 50 19.82 0.17 -0.96
N ALA A 51 18.91 0.39 0.00
CA ALA A 51 19.26 0.46 1.42
C ALA A 51 19.89 -0.85 1.91
N ASN A 52 19.36 -2.01 1.51
CA ASN A 52 19.95 -3.31 1.86
C ASN A 52 21.32 -3.53 1.22
N LEU A 53 21.52 -3.13 -0.04
CA LEU A 53 22.82 -3.18 -0.71
C LEU A 53 23.85 -2.26 -0.05
N LEU A 54 23.45 -1.05 0.34
CA LEU A 54 24.29 -0.11 1.08
C LEU A 54 24.64 -0.66 2.47
N ASN A 55 23.68 -1.28 3.18
CA ASN A 55 23.95 -1.94 4.45
C ASN A 55 24.97 -3.09 4.30
N TYR A 56 24.85 -3.89 3.24
CA TYR A 56 25.83 -4.94 2.93
C TYR A 56 27.23 -4.38 2.63
N GLY A 57 27.32 -3.27 1.90
CA GLY A 57 28.59 -2.60 1.60
C GLY A 57 29.23 -1.93 2.83
N THR A 58 28.43 -1.24 3.63
CA THR A 58 28.90 -0.50 4.81
C THR A 58 29.31 -1.41 5.97
N GLN A 59 28.78 -2.63 6.05
CA GLN A 59 29.21 -3.62 7.03
C GLN A 59 30.65 -4.11 6.82
N LYS A 60 31.16 -4.08 5.58
CA LYS A 60 32.55 -4.47 5.27
C LYS A 60 33.58 -3.40 5.64
N ILE A 61 33.15 -2.21 6.07
CA ILE A 61 34.05 -1.12 6.46
C ILE A 61 34.55 -1.36 7.87
N HIS A 62 35.80 -1.82 7.99
CA HIS A 62 36.51 -1.92 9.26
C HIS A 62 36.77 -0.52 9.84
N GLY A 63 35.92 -0.09 10.78
CA GLY A 63 36.08 1.19 11.47
C GLY A 63 34.94 1.57 12.42
N GLY A 64 33.76 0.94 12.35
CA GLY A 64 32.62 1.28 13.24
C GLY A 64 31.84 2.54 12.83
N TRP A 65 32.21 3.19 11.71
CA TRP A 65 31.51 4.35 11.15
C TRP A 65 30.45 3.98 10.08
N GLY A 66 30.34 2.70 9.71
CA GLY A 66 29.45 2.24 8.63
C GLY A 66 27.98 2.61 8.82
N TRP A 67 27.47 2.61 10.05
CA TRP A 67 26.09 3.02 10.35
C TRP A 67 25.83 4.50 10.06
N ARG A 68 26.83 5.38 10.22
CA ARG A 68 26.70 6.81 9.92
C ARG A 68 26.62 7.04 8.42
N ILE A 69 27.41 6.30 7.64
CA ILE A 69 27.40 6.37 6.17
C ILE A 69 26.05 5.86 5.63
N SER A 70 25.55 4.73 6.16
CA SER A 70 24.23 4.21 5.76
C SER A 70 23.10 5.23 6.03
N LEU A 71 23.12 5.90 7.18
CA LEU A 71 22.15 6.97 7.49
C LEU A 71 22.36 8.23 6.64
N ALA A 72 23.61 8.65 6.40
CA ALA A 72 23.92 9.83 5.59
C ALA A 72 23.49 9.65 4.13
N MET A 73 23.58 8.43 3.59
CA MET A 73 23.13 8.11 2.24
C MET A 73 21.62 8.29 2.05
N ALA A 74 20.81 8.23 3.12
CA ALA A 74 19.39 8.57 3.04
C ALA A 74 19.14 10.06 2.71
N ALA A 75 20.11 10.94 2.96
CA ALA A 75 20.03 12.35 2.59
C ALA A 75 20.11 12.56 1.06
N VAL A 76 20.70 11.64 0.30
CA VAL A 76 20.81 11.73 -1.16
C VAL A 76 19.42 11.72 -1.83
N PRO A 77 18.57 10.68 -1.65
CA PRO A 77 17.23 10.69 -2.24
C PRO A 77 16.35 11.81 -1.68
N ALA A 78 16.51 12.18 -0.41
CA ALA A 78 15.82 13.34 0.16
C ALA A 78 16.21 14.64 -0.55
N SER A 79 17.49 14.84 -0.85
CA SER A 79 17.98 16.05 -1.54
C SER A 79 17.52 16.09 -2.99
N ILE A 80 17.52 14.95 -3.69
CA ILE A 80 16.96 14.84 -5.05
C ILE A 80 15.48 15.19 -5.04
N LEU A 81 14.72 14.68 -4.06
CA LEU A 81 13.30 14.99 -3.93
C LEU A 81 13.06 16.47 -3.60
N THR A 82 13.86 17.06 -2.70
CA THR A 82 13.76 18.49 -2.35
C THR A 82 14.10 19.38 -3.55
N LEU A 83 15.18 19.09 -4.28
CA LEU A 83 15.55 19.84 -5.48
C LEU A 83 14.50 19.64 -6.58
N GLY A 84 13.99 18.43 -6.78
CA GLY A 84 12.92 18.13 -7.72
C GLY A 84 11.62 18.86 -7.40
N ALA A 85 11.26 18.95 -6.11
CA ALA A 85 10.07 19.66 -5.64
C ALA A 85 10.09 21.16 -5.99
N LEU A 86 11.27 21.78 -6.09
CA LEU A 86 11.39 23.18 -6.52
C LEU A 86 11.07 23.39 -8.00
N PHE A 87 11.20 22.35 -8.84
CA PHE A 87 10.91 22.39 -10.27
C PHE A 87 9.56 21.76 -10.65
N LEU A 88 8.91 21.06 -9.70
CA LEU A 88 7.61 20.42 -9.91
C LEU A 88 6.52 21.50 -9.99
N PRO A 89 5.74 21.55 -11.09
CA PRO A 89 4.63 22.49 -11.19
C PRO A 89 3.49 22.09 -10.23
N GLU A 90 2.71 23.08 -9.81
CA GLU A 90 1.49 22.86 -9.02
C GLU A 90 0.49 21.98 -9.78
N THR A 91 -0.30 21.18 -9.07
CA THR A 91 -1.31 20.33 -9.70
C THR A 91 -2.45 21.17 -10.27
N PRO A 92 -3.08 20.75 -11.39
CA PRO A 92 -4.25 21.44 -11.94
C PRO A 92 -5.38 21.60 -10.91
N ASN A 93 -5.59 20.59 -10.06
CA ASN A 93 -6.56 20.64 -8.97
C ASN A 93 -6.25 21.71 -7.93
N SER A 94 -4.99 21.85 -7.53
CA SER A 94 -4.55 22.91 -6.60
C SER A 94 -4.77 24.30 -7.20
N LEU A 95 -4.44 24.49 -8.48
CA LEU A 95 -4.66 25.76 -9.19
C LEU A 95 -6.14 26.14 -9.27
N ILE A 96 -7.01 25.16 -9.55
CA ILE A 96 -8.48 25.34 -9.60
C ILE A 96 -9.04 25.61 -8.18
N GLN A 97 -8.53 24.93 -7.15
CA GLN A 97 -8.92 25.15 -5.75
C GLN A 97 -8.61 26.57 -5.26
N HIS A 98 -7.39 27.04 -5.54
CA HIS A 98 -6.92 28.33 -5.06
C HIS A 98 -7.51 29.55 -5.81
N ASN A 99 -8.43 29.35 -6.77
CA ASN A 99 -9.02 30.41 -7.60
C ASN A 99 -7.98 31.29 -8.32
N LYS A 100 -6.75 30.78 -8.50
CA LYS A 100 -5.67 31.50 -9.16
C LYS A 100 -5.63 31.08 -10.62
N ASP A 101 -6.34 31.84 -11.46
CA ASP A 101 -6.32 31.79 -12.92
C ASP A 101 -6.78 30.46 -13.56
N PRO A 102 -8.07 30.30 -13.93
CA PRO A 102 -8.56 29.13 -14.65
C PRO A 102 -7.81 28.88 -15.97
N ASP A 103 -7.31 29.94 -16.62
CA ASP A 103 -6.50 29.84 -17.84
C ASP A 103 -5.13 29.18 -17.60
N LYS A 104 -4.54 29.38 -16.42
CA LYS A 104 -3.28 28.73 -16.02
C LYS A 104 -3.49 27.26 -15.74
N ALA A 105 -4.59 26.92 -15.07
CA ALA A 105 -5.00 25.53 -14.87
C ALA A 105 -5.26 24.83 -16.21
N LYS A 106 -5.97 25.49 -17.15
CA LYS A 106 -6.21 24.97 -18.50
C LYS A 106 -4.92 24.76 -19.29
N LYS A 107 -3.99 25.75 -19.29
CA LYS A 107 -2.68 25.62 -19.96
C LYS A 107 -1.81 24.53 -19.34
N MET A 108 -1.83 24.38 -18.02
CA MET A 108 -1.13 23.29 -17.33
C MET A 108 -1.73 21.93 -17.67
N LEU A 109 -3.05 21.81 -17.71
CA LEU A 109 -3.74 20.59 -18.11
C LEU A 109 -3.44 20.23 -19.58
N GLN A 110 -3.43 21.22 -20.47
CA GLN A 110 -2.97 21.11 -21.87
C GLN A 110 -1.54 20.60 -21.98
N LYS A 111 -0.62 21.16 -21.18
CA LYS A 111 0.77 20.72 -21.14
C LYS A 111 0.94 19.29 -20.61
N VAL A 112 0.15 18.88 -19.63
CA VAL A 112 0.22 17.55 -18.99
C VAL A 112 -0.45 16.47 -19.84
N ARG A 113 -1.55 16.79 -20.52
CA ARG A 113 -2.32 15.85 -21.35
C ARG A 113 -1.84 15.82 -22.80
N GLY A 114 -1.16 16.86 -23.28
CA GLY A 114 -0.64 16.96 -24.65
C GLY A 114 -1.73 17.05 -25.73
N THR A 115 -2.94 17.49 -25.37
CA THR A 115 -4.09 17.60 -26.27
C THR A 115 -4.79 18.95 -26.06
N ASP A 116 -5.45 19.48 -27.08
CA ASP A 116 -6.19 20.75 -26.98
C ASP A 116 -7.64 20.57 -26.52
N ASP A 117 -8.21 19.37 -26.71
CA ASP A 117 -9.59 19.03 -26.34
C ASP A 117 -9.69 18.54 -24.88
N ILE A 118 -9.49 19.46 -23.94
CA ILE A 118 -9.55 19.18 -22.49
C ILE A 118 -10.67 19.97 -21.81
N GLN A 119 -11.53 20.61 -22.60
CA GLN A 119 -12.74 21.27 -22.13
C GLN A 119 -13.63 20.36 -21.26
N PRO A 120 -13.90 19.09 -21.64
CA PRO A 120 -14.71 18.21 -20.80
C PRO A 120 -14.03 17.88 -19.46
N GLU A 121 -12.76 17.44 -19.47
CA GLU A 121 -12.03 17.13 -18.23
C GLU A 121 -11.83 18.37 -17.35
N PHE A 122 -11.63 19.55 -17.93
CA PHE A 122 -11.53 20.81 -17.17
C PHE A 122 -12.84 21.16 -16.47
N ASN A 123 -13.98 21.01 -17.16
CA ASN A 123 -15.28 21.23 -16.56
C ASN A 123 -15.55 20.22 -15.43
N ASP A 124 -15.22 18.95 -15.61
CA ASP A 124 -15.33 17.93 -14.56
C ASP A 124 -14.51 18.30 -13.31
N LEU A 125 -13.28 18.81 -13.50
CA LEU A 125 -12.42 19.27 -12.41
C LEU A 125 -12.98 20.52 -11.70
N VAL A 126 -13.58 21.46 -12.42
CA VAL A 126 -14.22 22.65 -11.84
C VAL A 126 -15.44 22.24 -11.02
N THR A 127 -16.31 21.39 -11.57
CA THR A 127 -17.49 20.86 -10.86
C THR A 127 -17.06 20.07 -9.62
N ALA A 128 -16.05 19.20 -9.74
CA ALA A 128 -15.51 18.47 -8.59
C ALA A 128 -14.96 19.40 -7.50
N ASN A 129 -14.37 20.53 -7.88
CA ASN A 129 -13.87 21.52 -6.93
C ASN A 129 -15.00 22.32 -6.25
N GLU A 130 -16.06 22.67 -6.97
CA GLU A 130 -17.25 23.30 -6.39
C GLU A 130 -17.94 22.37 -5.38
N ILE A 131 -18.00 21.09 -5.70
CA ILE A 131 -18.45 20.03 -4.77
C ILE A 131 -17.50 19.97 -3.56
N SER A 132 -16.18 19.94 -3.78
CA SER A 132 -15.18 19.95 -2.68
C SER A 132 -15.33 21.15 -1.74
N LYS A 133 -15.59 22.35 -2.27
CA LYS A 133 -15.82 23.58 -1.49
C LYS A 133 -17.13 23.56 -0.70
N THR A 134 -18.15 22.84 -1.17
CA THR A 134 -19.45 22.72 -0.47
C THR A 134 -19.42 21.67 0.65
N ILE A 135 -18.43 20.76 0.66
CA ILE A 135 -18.29 19.72 1.69
C ILE A 135 -17.69 20.30 2.97
N LYS A 136 -18.57 20.71 3.88
CA LYS A 136 -18.21 21.01 5.27
C LYS A 136 -18.03 19.69 6.03
N HIS A 137 -16.84 19.50 6.63
CA HIS A 137 -16.44 18.38 7.52
C HIS A 137 -16.32 16.97 6.88
N PRO A 138 -15.25 16.69 6.11
CA PRO A 138 -15.00 15.38 5.47
C PRO A 138 -14.98 14.18 6.45
N PHE A 139 -14.38 14.36 7.63
CA PHE A 139 -14.30 13.33 8.67
C PHE A 139 -15.65 12.99 9.32
N LYS A 140 -16.62 13.92 9.30
CA LYS A 140 -17.98 13.64 9.78
C LYS A 140 -18.81 12.98 8.69
N ASN A 141 -18.59 13.35 7.43
CA ASN A 141 -19.31 12.79 6.30
C ASN A 141 -18.91 11.34 6.00
N ILE A 142 -17.64 10.95 6.19
CA ILE A 142 -17.20 9.57 5.97
C ILE A 142 -17.86 8.54 6.91
N LEU A 143 -18.44 8.99 8.04
CA LEU A 143 -19.17 8.16 8.99
C LEU A 143 -20.63 7.89 8.57
N ARG A 144 -21.13 8.54 7.51
CA ARG A 144 -22.50 8.33 7.01
C ARG A 144 -22.68 6.93 6.41
N GLN A 145 -23.93 6.47 6.34
CA GLN A 145 -24.22 5.08 5.96
C GLN A 145 -23.77 4.79 4.52
N LYS A 146 -23.90 5.76 3.61
CA LYS A 146 -23.47 5.72 2.21
C LYS A 146 -22.00 5.38 2.01
N TYR A 147 -21.11 5.83 2.91
CA TYR A 147 -19.66 5.61 2.80
C TYR A 147 -19.13 4.46 3.67
N ARG A 148 -20.01 3.70 4.35
CA ARG A 148 -19.61 2.57 5.20
C ARG A 148 -18.79 1.50 4.47
N PRO A 149 -19.14 1.05 3.25
CA PRO A 149 -18.32 0.08 2.52
C PRO A 149 -16.88 0.57 2.35
N GLN A 150 -16.71 1.82 1.94
CA GLN A 150 -15.42 2.46 1.70
C GLN A 150 -14.63 2.61 3.00
N LEU A 151 -15.27 3.04 4.08
CA LEU A 151 -14.65 3.16 5.40
C LEU A 151 -14.18 1.81 5.95
N VAL A 152 -15.00 0.77 5.84
CA VAL A 152 -14.66 -0.58 6.27
C VAL A 152 -13.44 -1.10 5.50
N MET A 153 -13.41 -0.89 4.18
CA MET A 153 -12.26 -1.28 3.36
C MET A 153 -10.99 -0.50 3.72
N ALA A 154 -11.08 0.80 3.99
CA ALA A 154 -9.93 1.60 4.41
C ALA A 154 -9.36 1.24 5.78
N ILE A 155 -10.13 0.57 6.64
CA ILE A 155 -9.62 0.05 7.92
C ILE A 155 -9.10 -1.37 7.73
N LEU A 156 -9.87 -2.24 7.07
CA LEU A 156 -9.56 -3.66 6.96
C LEU A 156 -8.41 -3.97 6.00
N ILE A 157 -8.30 -3.27 4.87
CA ILE A 157 -7.21 -3.50 3.91
C ILE A 157 -5.83 -3.26 4.54
N PRO A 158 -5.53 -2.08 5.14
CA PRO A 158 -4.23 -1.87 5.78
C PRO A 158 -4.05 -2.76 7.02
N PHE A 159 -5.12 -3.08 7.77
CA PHE A 159 -5.06 -4.06 8.84
C PHE A 159 -4.57 -5.43 8.32
N PHE A 160 -5.23 -5.98 7.31
CA PHE A 160 -4.86 -7.26 6.72
C PHE A 160 -3.46 -7.23 6.12
N GLN A 161 -3.08 -6.13 5.47
CA GLN A 161 -1.73 -5.96 4.94
C GLN A 161 -0.65 -6.12 6.02
N GLN A 162 -0.88 -5.58 7.23
CA GLN A 162 0.07 -5.72 8.34
C GLN A 162 0.02 -7.10 9.01
N VAL A 163 -1.19 -7.65 9.17
CA VAL A 163 -1.40 -8.95 9.79
C VAL A 163 -0.97 -10.11 8.87
N THR A 164 -0.65 -9.85 7.60
CA THR A 164 0.09 -10.83 6.78
C THR A 164 1.40 -11.27 7.42
N GLY A 165 2.02 -10.41 8.23
CA GLY A 165 3.32 -10.65 8.84
C GLY A 165 4.49 -10.36 7.90
N ILE A 166 4.31 -9.54 6.85
CA ILE A 166 5.40 -9.19 5.92
C ILE A 166 6.60 -8.53 6.62
N ASN A 167 6.35 -7.59 7.53
CA ASN A 167 7.42 -6.91 8.29
C ASN A 167 8.18 -7.91 9.17
N VAL A 168 7.41 -8.79 9.82
CA VAL A 168 7.88 -9.87 10.66
C VAL A 168 8.80 -10.83 9.89
N ILE A 169 8.33 -11.33 8.75
CA ILE A 169 9.08 -12.28 7.92
C ILE A 169 10.35 -11.62 7.37
N SER A 170 10.28 -10.33 7.01
CA SER A 170 11.42 -9.56 6.53
C SER A 170 12.53 -9.41 7.59
N PHE A 171 12.18 -9.25 8.87
CA PHE A 171 13.17 -9.21 9.95
C PHE A 171 13.65 -10.59 10.39
N TYR A 172 12.79 -11.61 10.29
CA TYR A 172 13.11 -12.96 10.73
C TYR A 172 14.02 -13.70 9.77
N ALA A 173 13.84 -13.53 8.45
CA ALA A 173 14.62 -14.26 7.46
C ALA A 173 16.16 -14.11 7.68
N PRO A 174 16.72 -12.90 7.87
CA PRO A 174 18.14 -12.74 8.18
C PRO A 174 18.55 -13.40 9.51
N ILE A 175 17.73 -13.28 10.55
CA ILE A 175 18.00 -13.83 11.89
C ILE A 175 18.07 -15.36 11.83
N LEU A 176 17.11 -16.01 11.15
CA LEU A 176 17.08 -17.45 10.94
C LEU A 176 18.40 -17.93 10.29
N PHE A 177 18.85 -17.24 9.24
CA PHE A 177 20.09 -17.58 8.55
C PHE A 177 21.32 -17.48 9.44
N ARG A 178 21.38 -16.43 10.26
CA ARG A 178 22.46 -16.27 11.25
C ARG A 178 22.45 -17.41 12.28
N THR A 179 21.27 -17.83 12.74
CA THR A 179 21.13 -18.94 13.71
C THR A 179 21.50 -20.31 13.11
N ILE A 180 21.30 -20.52 11.81
CA ILE A 180 21.70 -21.76 11.10
C ILE A 180 23.23 -21.84 10.90
N GLY A 181 23.99 -20.81 11.30
CA GLY A 181 25.45 -20.77 11.20
C GLY A 181 25.96 -20.29 9.83
N PHE A 182 25.08 -19.72 9.00
CA PHE A 182 25.54 -18.95 7.84
C PHE A 182 26.10 -17.61 8.34
N GLY A 183 27.32 -17.29 7.91
CA GLY A 183 28.01 -16.06 8.32
C GLY A 183 27.18 -14.80 8.03
N GLU A 184 27.51 -13.70 8.71
CA GLU A 184 26.75 -12.44 8.66
C GLU A 184 26.53 -11.93 7.22
N SER A 185 27.53 -12.12 6.34
CA SER A 185 27.46 -11.80 4.91
C SER A 185 26.37 -12.57 4.15
N ALA A 186 26.15 -13.85 4.48
CA ALA A 186 25.14 -14.67 3.82
C ALA A 186 23.71 -14.31 4.25
N SER A 187 23.53 -13.91 5.51
CA SER A 187 22.26 -13.37 6.02
C SER A 187 21.84 -12.10 5.27
N LEU A 188 22.75 -11.14 5.05
CA LEU A 188 22.45 -9.93 4.27
C LEU A 188 22.14 -10.26 2.81
N MET A 189 22.89 -11.19 2.22
CA MET A 189 22.65 -11.62 0.85
C MET A 189 21.26 -12.24 0.69
N SER A 190 20.78 -12.99 1.69
CA SER A 190 19.41 -13.52 1.70
C SER A 190 18.35 -12.41 1.74
N ALA A 191 18.60 -11.32 2.49
CA ALA A 191 17.71 -10.15 2.52
C ALA A 191 17.66 -9.43 1.17
N VAL A 192 18.82 -9.29 0.51
CA VAL A 192 18.92 -8.71 -0.85
C VAL A 192 18.17 -9.59 -1.85
N VAL A 193 18.35 -10.91 -1.84
CA VAL A 193 17.64 -11.83 -2.74
C VAL A 193 16.12 -11.75 -2.52
N THR A 194 15.67 -11.78 -1.26
CA THR A 194 14.25 -11.70 -0.92
C THR A 194 13.65 -10.36 -1.35
N GLY A 195 14.36 -9.25 -1.13
CA GLY A 195 13.96 -7.92 -1.57
C GLY A 195 13.88 -7.80 -3.09
N SER A 196 14.86 -8.35 -3.82
CA SER A 196 14.87 -8.39 -5.29
C SER A 196 13.67 -9.16 -5.84
N VAL A 197 13.36 -10.33 -5.28
CA VAL A 197 12.19 -11.12 -5.67
C VAL A 197 10.90 -10.33 -5.44
N GLY A 198 10.75 -9.71 -4.27
CA GLY A 198 9.59 -8.86 -3.97
C GLY A 198 9.43 -7.70 -4.95
N LEU A 199 10.54 -7.04 -5.31
CA LEU A 199 10.54 -5.94 -6.27
C LEU A 199 10.14 -6.39 -7.69
N SER A 200 10.72 -7.50 -8.16
CA SER A 200 10.38 -8.08 -9.46
C SER A 200 8.91 -8.48 -9.54
N MET A 201 8.35 -9.04 -8.46
CA MET A 201 6.94 -9.42 -8.40
C MET A 201 6.01 -8.21 -8.31
N THR A 202 6.45 -7.13 -7.66
CA THR A 202 5.71 -5.85 -7.64
C THR A 202 5.65 -5.24 -9.03
N PHE A 203 6.75 -5.27 -9.78
CA PHE A 203 6.76 -4.86 -11.19
C PHE A 203 5.86 -5.76 -12.05
N LEU A 204 5.85 -7.07 -11.80
CA LEU A 204 4.95 -7.98 -12.50
C LEU A 204 3.48 -7.69 -12.17
N SER A 205 3.17 -7.36 -10.91
CA SER A 205 1.83 -6.94 -10.49
C SER A 205 1.33 -5.73 -11.28
N LEU A 206 2.19 -4.72 -11.50
CA LEU A 206 1.88 -3.55 -12.31
C LEU A 206 1.34 -3.93 -13.72
N LEU A 207 1.95 -4.93 -14.35
CA LEU A 207 1.58 -5.35 -15.71
C LEU A 207 0.35 -6.26 -15.74
N ILE A 208 0.14 -7.04 -14.69
CA ILE A 208 -0.91 -8.07 -14.62
C ILE A 208 -2.22 -7.51 -14.05
N VAL A 209 -2.16 -6.60 -13.08
CA VAL A 209 -3.34 -6.15 -12.31
C VAL A 209 -4.43 -5.55 -13.19
N ASP A 210 -4.04 -4.79 -14.22
CA ASP A 210 -4.98 -4.18 -15.15
C ASP A 210 -5.53 -5.17 -16.19
N LYS A 211 -4.86 -6.30 -16.41
CA LYS A 211 -5.33 -7.36 -17.33
C LYS A 211 -6.21 -8.38 -16.62
N VAL A 212 -5.81 -8.85 -15.45
CA VAL A 212 -6.44 -9.98 -14.75
C VAL A 212 -7.52 -9.54 -13.76
N GLY A 213 -7.48 -8.29 -13.28
CA GLY A 213 -8.41 -7.76 -12.28
C GLY A 213 -7.84 -7.88 -10.86
N ARG A 214 -8.30 -7.00 -9.97
CA ARG A 214 -7.73 -6.83 -8.63
C ARG A 214 -8.09 -8.01 -7.73
N ARG A 215 -9.34 -8.47 -7.77
CA ARG A 215 -9.85 -9.55 -6.89
C ARG A 215 -9.15 -10.88 -7.17
N THR A 216 -8.93 -11.20 -8.44
CA THR A 216 -8.23 -12.42 -8.86
C THR A 216 -6.77 -12.41 -8.42
N VAL A 217 -6.07 -11.28 -8.55
CA VAL A 217 -4.68 -11.14 -8.10
C VAL A 217 -4.57 -11.27 -6.58
N PHE A 218 -5.51 -10.73 -5.81
CA PHE A 218 -5.60 -10.98 -4.36
C PHE A 218 -5.77 -12.45 -4.01
N ALA A 219 -6.66 -13.16 -4.71
CA ALA A 219 -6.91 -14.56 -4.45
C ALA A 219 -5.67 -15.42 -4.75
N ILE A 220 -5.02 -15.21 -5.89
CA ILE A 220 -3.81 -15.94 -6.29
C ILE A 220 -2.69 -15.70 -5.27
N GLY A 221 -2.41 -14.43 -4.95
CA GLY A 221 -1.37 -14.08 -3.99
C GLY A 221 -1.68 -14.59 -2.58
N GLY A 222 -2.94 -14.52 -2.15
CA GLY A 222 -3.40 -15.05 -0.86
C GLY A 222 -3.20 -16.55 -0.73
N VAL A 223 -3.58 -17.34 -1.75
CA VAL A 223 -3.37 -18.80 -1.75
C VAL A 223 -1.88 -19.14 -1.75
N GLN A 224 -1.07 -18.47 -2.57
CA GLN A 224 0.39 -18.67 -2.61
C GLN A 224 1.04 -18.37 -1.24
N MET A 225 0.62 -17.28 -0.60
CA MET A 225 1.10 -16.89 0.74
C MET A 225 0.68 -17.90 1.80
N PHE A 226 -0.58 -18.37 1.75
CA PHE A 226 -1.11 -19.36 2.69
C PHE A 226 -0.32 -20.66 2.62
N VAL A 227 -0.16 -21.23 1.42
CA VAL A 227 0.58 -22.48 1.22
C VAL A 227 2.03 -22.34 1.70
N SER A 228 2.68 -21.22 1.37
CA SER A 228 4.07 -20.97 1.77
C SER A 228 4.21 -20.87 3.30
N GLN A 229 3.29 -20.19 3.99
CA GLN A 229 3.34 -20.06 5.47
C GLN A 229 3.05 -21.38 6.18
N ILE A 230 2.09 -22.17 5.69
CA ILE A 230 1.79 -23.50 6.26
C ILE A 230 3.00 -24.43 6.09
N LEU A 231 3.66 -24.41 4.92
CA LEU A 231 4.86 -25.22 4.69
C LEU A 231 6.02 -24.80 5.60
N VAL A 232 6.32 -23.50 5.71
CA VAL A 232 7.36 -22.99 6.62
C VAL A 232 7.05 -23.36 8.07
N GLY A 233 5.81 -23.14 8.52
CA GLY A 233 5.37 -23.50 9.86
C GLY A 233 5.50 -25.00 10.15
N SER A 234 5.16 -25.85 9.18
CA SER A 234 5.26 -27.31 9.30
C SER A 234 6.71 -27.79 9.38
N ILE A 235 7.60 -27.24 8.53
CA ILE A 235 9.03 -27.58 8.56
C ILE A 235 9.66 -27.13 9.87
N MET A 236 9.33 -25.92 10.32
CA MET A 236 9.79 -25.37 11.59
C MET A 236 9.29 -26.22 12.77
N ALA A 237 8.03 -26.65 12.77
CA ALA A 237 7.49 -27.51 13.83
C ALA A 237 8.16 -28.90 13.86
N ALA A 238 8.38 -29.52 12.70
CA ALA A 238 8.94 -30.87 12.59
C ALA A 238 10.46 -30.94 12.86
N LYS A 239 11.20 -29.86 12.67
CA LYS A 239 12.67 -29.85 12.76
C LYS A 239 13.25 -29.03 13.91
N LEU A 240 12.47 -28.15 14.54
CA LEU A 240 12.91 -27.34 15.68
C LEU A 240 12.59 -28.00 17.04
N GLY A 241 11.85 -29.11 17.04
CA GLY A 241 11.62 -29.96 18.22
C GLY A 241 12.72 -31.01 18.38
N ASP A 242 13.32 -31.05 19.57
CA ASP A 242 14.23 -32.06 20.14
C ASP A 242 15.73 -32.07 19.79
N HIS A 243 16.19 -31.74 18.58
CA HIS A 243 17.64 -31.69 18.30
C HIS A 243 18.02 -30.44 17.52
N GLY A 244 18.53 -29.43 18.25
CA GLY A 244 18.81 -28.08 17.78
C GLY A 244 19.86 -27.95 16.69
N GLY A 245 19.49 -28.31 15.46
CA GLY A 245 20.29 -28.05 14.26
C GLY A 245 19.46 -28.21 12.99
N LEU A 246 19.08 -27.09 12.38
CA LEU A 246 18.52 -27.12 11.03
C LEU A 246 19.67 -27.47 10.07
N SER A 247 19.61 -28.63 9.41
CA SER A 247 20.61 -28.96 8.37
C SER A 247 20.58 -27.91 7.26
N LYS A 248 21.75 -27.57 6.69
CA LYS A 248 21.92 -26.52 5.68
C LYS A 248 20.93 -26.64 4.51
N GLY A 249 20.54 -27.85 4.14
CA GLY A 249 19.53 -28.11 3.09
C GLY A 249 18.12 -27.61 3.44
N TYR A 250 17.67 -27.78 4.69
CA TYR A 250 16.38 -27.27 5.14
C TYR A 250 16.37 -25.75 5.26
N GLY A 251 17.50 -25.13 5.60
CA GLY A 251 17.62 -23.66 5.59
C GLY A 251 17.42 -23.06 4.21
N PHE A 252 17.98 -23.69 3.16
CA PHE A 252 17.75 -23.27 1.77
C PHE A 252 16.30 -23.46 1.34
N LEU A 253 15.67 -24.56 1.74
CA LEU A 253 14.26 -24.83 1.43
C LEU A 253 13.33 -23.81 2.11
N VAL A 254 13.58 -23.46 3.37
CA VAL A 254 12.83 -22.40 4.07
C VAL A 254 13.01 -21.05 3.38
N LEU A 255 14.20 -20.73 2.86
CA LEU A 255 14.41 -19.51 2.09
C LEU A 255 13.60 -19.47 0.79
N ILE A 256 13.57 -20.57 0.03
CA ILE A 256 12.75 -20.64 -1.18
C ILE A 256 11.27 -20.39 -0.83
N LEU A 257 10.78 -20.98 0.27
CA LEU A 257 9.41 -20.76 0.72
C LEU A 257 9.16 -19.32 1.19
N ILE A 258 10.11 -18.68 1.86
CA ILE A 258 10.02 -17.26 2.23
C ILE A 258 10.04 -16.38 0.99
N CYS A 259 10.90 -16.66 0.01
CA CYS A 259 10.92 -15.96 -1.27
C CYS A 259 9.60 -16.14 -2.02
N SER A 260 9.02 -17.34 -2.02
CA SER A 260 7.68 -17.61 -2.57
C SER A 260 6.59 -16.83 -1.85
N TYR A 261 6.66 -16.72 -0.53
CA TYR A 261 5.74 -15.90 0.26
C TYR A 261 5.86 -14.42 -0.10
N VAL A 262 7.09 -13.87 -0.15
CA VAL A 262 7.34 -12.47 -0.51
C VAL A 262 6.94 -12.19 -1.96
N ALA A 263 7.11 -13.16 -2.85
CA ALA A 263 6.64 -13.08 -4.22
C ALA A 263 5.11 -12.95 -4.29
N GLY A 264 4.38 -13.78 -3.53
CA GLY A 264 2.92 -13.72 -3.43
C GLY A 264 2.44 -12.38 -2.88
N PHE A 265 3.10 -11.87 -1.83
CA PHE A 265 2.80 -10.56 -1.27
C PHE A 265 3.07 -9.41 -2.26
N GLY A 266 4.24 -9.43 -2.92
CA GLY A 266 4.62 -8.42 -3.92
C GLY A 266 3.72 -8.43 -5.16
N LEU A 267 3.17 -9.59 -5.53
CA LEU A 267 2.19 -9.71 -6.60
C LEU A 267 0.82 -9.11 -6.20
N SER A 268 0.45 -9.20 -4.93
CA SER A 268 -0.91 -8.94 -4.45
C SER A 268 -1.01 -7.82 -3.42
N TRP A 269 -0.97 -8.16 -2.13
CA TRP A 269 -1.27 -7.28 -0.99
C TRP A 269 -0.32 -6.09 -0.85
N GLY A 270 0.92 -6.18 -1.33
CA GLY A 270 1.86 -5.07 -1.34
C GLY A 270 1.33 -3.90 -2.17
N PRO A 271 1.24 -4.04 -3.50
CA PRO A 271 0.70 -3.01 -4.38
C PRO A 271 -0.77 -2.69 -4.14
N LEU A 272 -1.61 -3.72 -4.05
CA LEU A 272 -3.05 -3.55 -4.03
C LEU A 272 -3.57 -2.94 -2.72
N GLY A 273 -2.82 -3.11 -1.62
CA GLY A 273 -3.16 -2.55 -0.30
C GLY A 273 -3.25 -1.02 -0.32
N TRP A 274 -2.49 -0.36 -1.20
CA TRP A 274 -2.53 1.09 -1.39
C TRP A 274 -3.40 1.51 -2.57
N LEU A 275 -3.44 0.68 -3.62
CA LEU A 275 -4.24 0.96 -4.81
C LEU A 275 -5.74 0.99 -4.50
N ILE A 276 -6.28 -0.03 -3.82
CA ILE A 276 -7.73 -0.12 -3.60
C ILE A 276 -8.26 1.06 -2.79
N PRO A 277 -7.70 1.41 -1.62
CA PRO A 277 -8.15 2.59 -0.88
C PRO A 277 -8.15 3.84 -1.76
N SER A 278 -7.24 3.97 -2.73
CA SER A 278 -7.21 5.13 -3.64
C SER A 278 -8.30 5.11 -4.72
N GLU A 279 -8.76 3.94 -5.13
CA GLU A 279 -9.80 3.75 -6.16
C GLU A 279 -11.24 3.77 -5.58
N ILE A 280 -11.42 3.35 -4.32
CA ILE A 280 -12.76 3.21 -3.71
C ILE A 280 -13.37 4.52 -3.22
N PHE A 281 -12.56 5.54 -2.93
CA PHE A 281 -13.05 6.77 -2.32
C PHE A 281 -13.49 7.81 -3.37
N PRO A 282 -14.74 8.33 -3.24
CA PRO A 282 -15.15 9.49 -4.01
C PRO A 282 -14.30 10.70 -3.62
N LEU A 283 -14.17 11.65 -4.55
CA LEU A 283 -13.29 12.82 -4.44
C LEU A 283 -13.48 13.57 -3.11
N GLU A 284 -14.73 13.66 -2.68
CA GLU A 284 -15.23 14.32 -1.48
C GLU A 284 -14.56 13.90 -0.16
N ILE A 285 -14.35 12.59 0.02
CA ILE A 285 -13.85 11.99 1.27
C ILE A 285 -12.50 11.30 1.08
N ARG A 286 -11.90 11.39 -0.11
CA ARG A 286 -10.66 10.68 -0.46
C ARG A 286 -9.50 11.05 0.45
N SER A 287 -9.28 12.34 0.71
CA SER A 287 -8.20 12.79 1.58
C SER A 287 -8.35 12.27 3.01
N ALA A 288 -9.57 12.30 3.56
CA ALA A 288 -9.88 11.76 4.88
C ALA A 288 -9.72 10.22 4.92
N GLY A 289 -10.24 9.51 3.93
CA GLY A 289 -10.15 8.05 3.82
C GLY A 289 -8.72 7.54 3.66
N GLN A 290 -7.90 8.23 2.86
CA GLN A 290 -6.46 7.95 2.73
C GLN A 290 -5.72 8.19 4.04
N SER A 291 -6.03 9.28 4.74
CA SER A 291 -5.43 9.57 6.06
C SER A 291 -5.74 8.47 7.07
N ILE A 292 -6.99 7.97 7.10
CA ILE A 292 -7.39 6.83 7.94
C ILE A 292 -6.62 5.57 7.55
N THR A 293 -6.52 5.27 6.25
CA THR A 293 -5.80 4.09 5.74
C THR A 293 -4.34 4.10 6.20
N VAL A 294 -3.67 5.24 6.04
CA VAL A 294 -2.27 5.44 6.46
C VAL A 294 -2.15 5.30 7.99
N ALA A 295 -3.04 5.96 8.76
CA ALA A 295 -3.01 5.91 10.21
C ALA A 295 -3.21 4.50 10.76
N VAL A 296 -4.18 3.76 10.23
CA VAL A 296 -4.45 2.36 10.58
C VAL A 296 -3.27 1.47 10.19
N GLY A 297 -2.71 1.66 9.01
CA GLY A 297 -1.52 0.95 8.55
C GLY A 297 -0.33 1.11 9.50
N PHE A 298 0.01 2.34 9.88
CA PHE A 298 1.10 2.60 10.83
C PHE A 298 0.79 2.08 12.24
N LEU A 299 -0.45 2.22 12.71
CA LEU A 299 -0.87 1.71 14.02
C LEU A 299 -0.68 0.20 14.11
N PHE A 300 -1.18 -0.56 13.12
CA PHE A 300 -1.02 -2.01 13.11
C PHE A 300 0.41 -2.44 12.81
N THR A 301 1.17 -1.68 12.03
CA THR A 301 2.62 -1.90 11.87
C THR A 301 3.31 -1.86 13.23
N PHE A 302 3.00 -0.85 14.05
CA PHE A 302 3.55 -0.71 15.39
C PHE A 302 3.12 -1.86 16.31
N ILE A 303 1.83 -2.19 16.35
CA ILE A 303 1.30 -3.28 17.19
C ILE A 303 1.95 -4.61 16.82
N VAL A 304 1.99 -4.95 15.53
CA VAL A 304 2.59 -6.21 15.05
C VAL A 304 4.09 -6.23 15.36
N ALA A 305 4.82 -5.13 15.14
CA ALA A 305 6.24 -5.06 15.44
C ALA A 305 6.56 -5.28 16.94
N GLN A 306 5.76 -4.70 17.84
CA GLN A 306 5.95 -4.85 19.30
C GLN A 306 5.56 -6.25 19.79
N THR A 307 4.44 -6.80 19.31
CA THR A 307 3.93 -8.10 19.75
C THR A 307 4.69 -9.28 19.15
N PHE A 308 5.36 -9.07 18.02
CA PHE A 308 6.06 -10.13 17.30
C PHE A 308 7.15 -10.84 18.11
N LEU A 309 8.03 -10.09 18.79
CA LEU A 309 9.10 -10.71 19.58
C LEU A 309 8.51 -11.61 20.69
N ALA A 310 7.44 -11.16 21.34
CA ALA A 310 6.74 -11.96 22.34
C ALA A 310 6.13 -13.24 21.75
N MET A 311 5.49 -13.14 20.57
CA MET A 311 4.95 -14.30 19.84
C MET A 311 6.05 -15.28 19.41
N LEU A 312 7.20 -14.81 18.92
CA LEU A 312 8.32 -15.69 18.59
C LEU A 312 8.84 -16.46 19.79
N CYS A 313 8.98 -15.79 20.94
CA CYS A 313 9.52 -16.42 22.15
C CYS A 313 8.58 -17.50 22.71
N HIS A 314 7.27 -17.29 22.67
CA HIS A 314 6.28 -18.22 23.25
C HIS A 314 5.76 -19.25 22.25
N MET A 315 5.46 -18.85 21.02
CA MET A 315 4.77 -19.70 20.04
C MET A 315 5.71 -20.34 19.01
N LYS A 316 6.98 -19.91 18.89
CA LYS A 316 8.00 -20.42 17.94
C LYS A 316 7.42 -20.66 16.52
N SER A 317 7.14 -21.92 16.16
CA SER A 317 6.56 -22.33 14.87
C SER A 317 5.07 -21.97 14.73
N GLY A 318 4.33 -21.89 15.84
CA GLY A 318 2.92 -21.49 15.91
C GLY A 318 2.64 -20.10 15.34
N THR A 319 3.64 -19.23 15.33
CA THR A 319 3.54 -17.88 14.75
C THR A 319 3.24 -17.91 13.26
N PHE A 320 3.83 -18.85 12.50
CA PHE A 320 3.55 -18.99 11.06
C PHE A 320 2.15 -19.51 10.77
N PHE A 321 1.64 -20.41 11.62
CA PHE A 321 0.25 -20.88 11.52
C PHE A 321 -0.75 -19.79 11.89
N PHE A 322 -0.42 -18.94 12.87
CA PHE A 322 -1.24 -17.78 13.23
C PHE A 322 -1.37 -16.80 12.06
N PHE A 323 -0.25 -16.43 11.43
CA PHE A 323 -0.29 -15.60 10.23
C PHE A 323 -0.98 -16.30 9.07
N GLY A 324 -0.77 -17.62 8.90
CA GLY A 324 -1.44 -18.41 7.87
C GLY A 324 -2.97 -18.39 8.02
N GLY A 325 -3.46 -18.50 9.24
CA GLY A 325 -4.89 -18.37 9.54
C GLY A 325 -5.44 -17.00 9.13
N TRP A 326 -4.72 -15.92 9.45
CA TRP A 326 -5.11 -14.58 9.01
C TRP A 326 -5.04 -14.40 7.50
N VAL A 327 -4.04 -14.98 6.81
CA VAL A 327 -3.94 -14.98 5.35
C VAL A 327 -5.16 -15.67 4.73
N ALA A 328 -5.66 -16.77 5.32
CA ALA A 328 -6.88 -17.42 4.87
C ALA A 328 -8.11 -16.54 5.08
N VAL A 329 -8.28 -15.96 6.27
CA VAL A 329 -9.40 -15.06 6.60
C VAL A 329 -9.44 -13.87 5.67
N MET A 330 -8.30 -13.20 5.42
CA MET A 330 -8.27 -12.04 4.54
C MET A 330 -8.53 -12.41 3.07
N THR A 331 -8.09 -13.59 2.62
CA THR A 331 -8.32 -14.05 1.25
C THR A 331 -9.80 -14.33 1.03
N VAL A 332 -10.46 -14.96 2.00
CA VAL A 332 -11.91 -15.17 2.00
C VAL A 332 -12.66 -13.84 2.05
N PHE A 333 -12.22 -12.91 2.91
CA PHE A 333 -12.82 -11.59 3.01
C PHE A 333 -12.79 -10.83 1.68
N VAL A 334 -11.62 -10.75 1.04
CA VAL A 334 -11.48 -10.09 -0.26
C VAL A 334 -12.28 -10.80 -1.34
N TYR A 335 -12.34 -12.14 -1.30
CA TYR A 335 -13.14 -12.87 -2.26
C TYR A 335 -14.64 -12.58 -2.12
N PHE A 336 -15.20 -12.40 -0.93
CA PHE A 336 -16.65 -12.19 -0.79
C PHE A 336 -17.11 -10.74 -0.74
N PHE A 337 -16.29 -9.84 -0.17
CA PHE A 337 -16.70 -8.48 0.15
C PHE A 337 -16.10 -7.41 -0.77
N LEU A 338 -15.02 -7.71 -1.49
CA LEU A 338 -14.41 -6.76 -2.41
C LEU A 338 -15.01 -6.91 -3.82
N PRO A 339 -15.75 -5.92 -4.34
CA PRO A 339 -16.17 -5.94 -5.72
C PRO A 339 -14.97 -5.70 -6.66
N GLU A 340 -15.07 -6.17 -7.90
CA GLU A 340 -14.03 -5.93 -8.90
C GLU A 340 -14.02 -4.44 -9.30
N THR A 341 -12.88 -3.78 -9.15
CA THR A 341 -12.69 -2.34 -9.40
C THR A 341 -12.10 -2.06 -10.79
N LYS A 342 -11.77 -3.10 -11.56
CA LYS A 342 -11.12 -3.01 -12.87
C LYS A 342 -11.91 -2.14 -13.86
N ASN A 343 -11.22 -1.16 -14.45
CA ASN A 343 -11.69 -0.27 -15.52
C ASN A 343 -12.94 0.57 -15.19
N VAL A 344 -13.26 0.76 -13.90
CA VAL A 344 -14.40 1.59 -13.53
C VAL A 344 -13.95 3.02 -13.24
N PRO A 345 -14.53 4.03 -13.91
CA PRO A 345 -14.30 5.44 -13.57
C PRO A 345 -14.66 5.69 -12.10
N ILE A 346 -13.80 6.41 -11.38
CA ILE A 346 -13.95 6.64 -9.92
C ILE A 346 -15.29 7.31 -9.57
N GLU A 347 -15.82 8.14 -10.47
CA GLU A 347 -17.13 8.80 -10.32
C GLU A 347 -18.30 7.81 -10.34
N THR A 348 -18.13 6.65 -10.95
CA THR A 348 -19.17 5.62 -11.04
C THR A 348 -19.00 4.50 -10.01
N MET A 349 -18.07 4.64 -9.07
CA MET A 349 -17.74 3.61 -8.08
C MET A 349 -18.94 3.24 -7.19
N ASP A 350 -19.81 4.21 -6.90
CA ASP A 350 -21.03 4.01 -6.14
C ASP A 350 -21.99 3.00 -6.79
N ARG A 351 -22.00 2.89 -8.12
CA ARG A 351 -22.82 1.90 -8.83
C ARG A 351 -22.37 0.47 -8.53
N ILE A 352 -21.07 0.24 -8.40
CA ILE A 352 -20.54 -1.09 -8.09
C ILE A 352 -20.97 -1.51 -6.68
N TRP A 353 -20.85 -0.60 -5.71
CA TRP A 353 -21.26 -0.85 -4.33
C TRP A 353 -22.76 -1.13 -4.23
N LYS A 354 -23.59 -0.44 -5.03
CA LYS A 354 -25.04 -0.67 -5.13
C LYS A 354 -25.41 -2.00 -5.82
N GLN A 355 -24.58 -2.51 -6.71
CA GLN A 355 -24.81 -3.81 -7.37
C GLN A 355 -24.33 -4.99 -6.53
N HIS A 356 -23.46 -4.75 -5.54
CA HIS A 356 -22.93 -5.80 -4.68
C HIS A 356 -24.00 -6.35 -3.72
N TRP A 357 -24.14 -7.68 -3.67
CA TRP A 357 -25.18 -8.37 -2.89
C TRP A 357 -25.24 -7.96 -1.41
N PHE A 358 -24.08 -7.71 -0.79
CA PHE A 358 -23.99 -7.32 0.62
C PHE A 358 -24.05 -5.80 0.83
N TRP A 359 -23.40 -5.01 -0.04
CA TRP A 359 -23.24 -3.57 0.18
C TRP A 359 -24.43 -2.75 -0.31
N LYS A 360 -25.27 -3.31 -1.20
CA LYS A 360 -26.51 -2.69 -1.68
C LYS A 360 -27.42 -2.24 -0.54
N ARG A 361 -27.51 -3.00 0.56
CA ARG A 361 -28.36 -2.68 1.71
C ARG A 361 -27.96 -1.37 2.40
N TYR A 362 -26.66 -1.06 2.43
CA TYR A 362 -26.15 0.13 3.11
C TYR A 362 -26.15 1.37 2.21
N VAL A 363 -25.86 1.20 0.92
CA VAL A 363 -25.76 2.32 -0.04
C VAL A 363 -27.11 2.67 -0.68
N GLY A 364 -28.03 1.71 -0.81
CA GLY A 364 -29.34 1.92 -1.44
C GLY A 364 -30.36 2.67 -0.57
N GLU A 365 -30.33 2.50 0.75
CA GLU A 365 -31.36 3.05 1.66
C GLU A 365 -31.24 4.56 1.92
N GLU A 366 -30.06 5.18 1.74
CA GLU A 366 -29.85 6.63 2.00
C GLU A 366 -30.19 7.49 0.77
N ASP A 367 -29.88 7.06 -0.46
CA ASP A 367 -30.25 7.84 -1.66
C ASP A 367 -31.77 7.92 -1.84
N ASP A 368 -32.53 6.86 -1.52
CA ASP A 368 -34.01 6.93 -1.55
C ASP A 368 -34.57 7.94 -0.53
N LYS A 369 -33.85 8.22 0.56
CA LYS A 369 -34.23 9.24 1.54
C LYS A 369 -33.82 10.65 1.13
N ASP A 370 -32.65 10.82 0.51
CA ASP A 370 -32.19 12.12 0.00
C ASP A 370 -33.00 12.54 -1.24
N THR A 371 -33.39 11.60 -2.11
CA THR A 371 -34.24 11.87 -3.27
C THR A 371 -35.66 12.31 -2.86
N ASN A 372 -36.19 11.77 -1.75
CA ASN A 372 -37.49 12.19 -1.21
C ASN A 372 -37.46 13.52 -0.44
N ASN A 373 -36.27 13.98 -0.01
CA ASN A 373 -36.13 15.22 0.76
C ASN A 373 -35.69 16.43 -0.09
N ASN A 374 -35.30 16.25 -1.35
CA ASN A 374 -34.93 17.33 -2.27
C ASN A 374 -35.56 17.13 -3.66
N PRO A 375 -36.83 17.52 -3.86
CA PRO A 375 -37.52 17.35 -5.15
C PRO A 375 -37.01 18.29 -6.26
N ILE A 376 -36.04 19.17 -6.01
CA ILE A 376 -35.66 20.26 -6.92
C ILE A 376 -34.66 19.82 -8.01
N ILE A 377 -34.00 18.65 -7.89
CA ILE A 377 -32.95 18.25 -8.85
C ILE A 377 -33.53 17.44 -10.04
N THR A 378 -34.80 17.01 -9.98
CA THR A 378 -35.38 16.15 -11.01
C THR A 378 -35.89 16.88 -12.26
N GLU A 379 -35.90 18.21 -12.29
CA GLU A 379 -36.41 18.99 -13.46
C GLU A 379 -35.33 19.41 -14.49
N CYS A 380 -34.09 18.93 -14.39
CA CYS A 380 -33.03 19.27 -15.37
C CYS A 380 -32.27 18.07 -15.95
N ILE A 381 -32.95 16.93 -16.12
CA ILE A 381 -32.48 15.83 -16.99
C ILE A 381 -33.49 15.61 -18.11
#